data_AF-A0A2M9WIE5-F1
#
_entry.id   AF-A0A2M9WIE5-F1
#
_cell.length_a   1.000
_cell.length_b   1.000
_cell.length_c   1.000
_cell.angle_alpha   90.00
_cell.angle_beta   90.00
_cell.angle_gamma   90.00
#
_symmetry.space_group_name_H-M   'P 1'
#
loop_
_entity.id
_entity.type
_entity.pdbx_description
1 polymer ?
#
loop_
_entity_poly.entity_id
_entity_poly.type
_entity_poly.pdbx_seq_one_letter_code
_entity_poly.pdbx_strand_id
1 'polypeptide(L)'
;MKFRLHDKDGKEVQAIADSLPDDELQNIAARVDSILDQRHMSPIVAPACIYLLRHFDHEAMGMFDMDDELEMAADAFMRDMMITAAKRERAIEIWKHKHSYDEVA
;
A
#
# COMPACT_ATOMS: atom_id res chain seq x y z
N MET A 1 19.52 -8.07 -7.89
CA MET A 1 20.16 -6.83 -8.39
C MET A 1 19.44 -5.64 -7.76
N LYS A 2 20.10 -4.86 -6.88
CA LYS A 2 19.49 -3.65 -6.28
C LYS A 2 19.59 -2.51 -7.30
N PHE A 3 18.50 -2.23 -8.00
CA PHE A 3 18.37 -1.05 -8.86
C PHE A 3 18.50 0.21 -7.99
N ARG A 4 19.39 1.14 -8.37
CA ARG A 4 19.44 2.48 -7.76
C ARG A 4 18.61 3.40 -8.65
N LEU A 5 17.45 3.82 -8.16
CA LEU A 5 16.63 4.86 -8.79
C LEU A 5 17.24 6.22 -8.43
N HIS A 6 17.51 7.07 -9.41
CA HIS A 6 17.84 8.47 -9.19
C HIS A 6 16.56 9.31 -9.06
N ASP A 7 16.62 10.50 -8.45
CA ASP A 7 15.45 11.37 -8.23
C ASP A 7 14.67 11.70 -9.53
N LYS A 8 15.37 11.74 -10.66
CA LYS A 8 14.78 11.93 -12.00
C LYS A 8 13.92 10.74 -12.41
N ASP A 9 14.37 9.52 -12.12
CA ASP A 9 13.65 8.27 -12.43
C ASP A 9 12.38 8.16 -11.57
N GLY A 10 12.44 8.65 -10.33
CA GLY A 10 11.29 8.71 -9.44
C GLY A 10 10.13 9.55 -10.00
N LYS A 11 10.42 10.68 -10.66
CA LYS A 11 9.39 11.51 -11.30
C LYS A 11 8.75 10.82 -12.51
N GLU A 12 9.52 10.11 -13.31
CA GLU A 12 9.00 9.37 -14.46
C GLU A 12 8.14 8.18 -14.03
N VAL A 13 8.61 7.40 -13.05
CA VAL A 13 7.83 6.30 -12.46
C VAL A 13 6.52 6.82 -11.88
N GLN A 14 6.54 7.97 -11.19
CA GLN A 14 5.31 8.56 -10.66
C GLN A 14 4.35 8.97 -11.80
N ALA A 15 4.84 9.59 -12.87
CA ALA A 15 4.02 9.93 -14.03
C ALA A 15 3.41 8.70 -14.72
N ILE A 16 4.14 7.58 -14.78
CA ILE A 16 3.62 6.30 -15.28
C ILE A 16 2.53 5.77 -14.34
N ALA A 17 2.76 5.80 -13.02
CA ALA A 17 1.78 5.35 -12.03
C ALA A 17 0.48 6.16 -12.07
N ASP A 18 0.56 7.45 -12.36
CA ASP A 18 -0.59 8.36 -12.45
C ASP A 18 -1.35 8.24 -13.79
N SER A 19 -0.75 7.60 -14.80
CA SER A 19 -1.32 7.39 -16.13
C SER A 19 -1.68 5.94 -16.44
N LEU A 20 -1.69 5.06 -15.44
CA LEU A 20 -2.16 3.69 -15.60
C LEU A 20 -3.62 3.68 -16.07
N PRO A 21 -3.97 2.82 -17.04
CA PRO A 21 -5.33 2.72 -17.55
C PRO A 21 -6.26 2.07 -16.52
N ASP A 22 -7.56 2.32 -16.64
CA ASP A 22 -8.56 1.91 -15.65
C ASP A 22 -8.62 0.38 -15.44
N ASP A 23 -8.37 -0.42 -16.47
CA ASP A 23 -8.31 -1.87 -16.39
C ASP A 23 -7.13 -2.37 -15.54
N GLU A 24 -5.96 -1.75 -15.68
CA GLU A 24 -4.80 -2.02 -14.82
C GLU A 24 -5.09 -1.61 -13.37
N LEU A 25 -5.76 -0.46 -13.16
CA LEU A 25 -6.17 -0.02 -11.82
C LEU A 25 -7.18 -1.00 -11.18
N GLN A 26 -8.12 -1.53 -11.94
CA GLN A 26 -9.07 -2.56 -11.48
C GLN A 26 -8.36 -3.87 -11.13
N ASN A 27 -7.40 -4.32 -11.95
CA ASN A 27 -6.61 -5.51 -11.67
C ASN A 27 -5.77 -5.35 -10.40
N ILE A 28 -5.18 -4.17 -10.18
CA ILE A 28 -4.46 -3.84 -8.95
C ILE A 28 -5.40 -3.89 -7.73
N ALA A 29 -6.57 -3.25 -7.83
CA ALA A 29 -7.55 -3.25 -6.75
C ALA A 29 -7.98 -4.69 -6.38
N ALA A 30 -8.34 -5.51 -7.37
CA ALA A 30 -8.74 -6.90 -7.15
C ALA A 30 -7.63 -7.74 -6.52
N ARG A 31 -6.37 -7.54 -6.92
CA ARG A 31 -5.21 -8.20 -6.31
C ARG A 31 -5.04 -7.78 -4.84
N VAL A 32 -5.17 -6.48 -4.54
CA VAL A 32 -5.05 -5.96 -3.16
C VAL A 32 -6.18 -6.52 -2.29
N ASP A 33 -7.41 -6.48 -2.78
CA ASP A 33 -8.59 -6.99 -2.08
C ASP A 33 -8.41 -8.49 -1.77
N SER A 34 -7.94 -9.28 -2.74
CA SER A 34 -7.63 -10.69 -2.50
C SER A 34 -6.54 -10.94 -1.45
N ILE A 35 -5.56 -10.04 -1.30
CA ILE A 35 -4.51 -10.17 -0.26
C ILE A 35 -5.08 -9.80 1.11
N LEU A 36 -5.94 -8.78 1.17
CA LEU A 36 -6.60 -8.37 2.40
C LEU A 36 -7.59 -9.42 2.89
N ASP A 37 -8.38 -10.03 1.99
CA ASP A 37 -9.32 -11.10 2.33
C ASP A 37 -8.63 -12.33 2.95
N GLN A 38 -7.39 -12.62 2.55
CA GLN A 38 -6.58 -13.69 3.14
C GLN A 38 -6.10 -13.36 4.56
N ARG A 39 -6.06 -12.08 4.93
CA ARG A 39 -5.61 -11.61 6.24
C ARG A 39 -6.83 -11.19 7.06
N HIS A 40 -7.35 -12.12 7.85
CA HIS A 40 -8.52 -11.91 8.71
C HIS A 40 -8.40 -10.79 9.77
N MET A 41 -7.23 -10.18 9.94
CA MET A 41 -7.02 -9.06 10.87
C MET A 41 -6.07 -8.04 10.26
N SER A 42 -6.38 -6.76 10.47
CA SER A 42 -5.53 -5.65 10.05
C SER A 42 -4.15 -5.72 10.70
N PRO A 43 -3.04 -5.71 9.94
CA PRO A 43 -1.70 -5.78 10.52
C PRO A 43 -1.29 -4.49 11.27
N ILE A 44 -2.07 -3.40 11.17
CA ILE A 44 -1.80 -2.13 11.85
C ILE A 44 -2.54 -2.02 13.18
N VAL A 45 -3.72 -2.63 13.30
CA VAL A 45 -4.58 -2.52 14.48
C VAL A 45 -3.83 -2.97 15.74
N ALA A 46 -3.25 -4.18 15.74
CA ALA A 46 -2.56 -4.69 16.93
C ALA A 46 -1.37 -3.80 17.39
N PRO A 47 -0.45 -3.35 16.51
CA PRO A 47 0.57 -2.36 16.88
C PRO A 47 0.00 -1.04 17.42
N ALA A 48 -1.09 -0.54 16.84
CA ALA A 48 -1.75 0.68 17.30
C ALA A 48 -2.33 0.51 18.71
N CYS A 49 -3.00 -0.61 18.99
CA CYS A 49 -3.48 -0.95 20.33
C CYS A 49 -2.34 -0.95 21.34
N ILE A 50 -1.23 -1.63 21.01
CA ILE A 50 -0.06 -1.72 21.91
C ILE A 50 0.50 -0.32 22.20
N TYR A 51 0.56 0.56 21.20
CA TYR A 51 1.01 1.93 21.40
C TYR A 51 0.07 2.69 22.34
N LEU A 52 -1.25 2.64 22.10
CA LEU A 52 -2.24 3.31 22.93
C LEU A 52 -2.18 2.83 24.39
N LEU A 53 -2.09 1.52 24.63
CA LEU A 53 -2.00 0.95 25.97
C LEU A 53 -0.75 1.38 26.75
N ARG A 54 0.31 1.83 26.07
CA ARG A 54 1.53 2.36 26.73
C ARG A 54 1.41 3.82 27.16
N HIS A 55 0.46 4.55 26.58
CA HIS A 55 0.33 5.99 26.73
C HIS A 55 -0.96 6.42 27.42
N PHE A 56 -1.95 5.53 27.51
CA PHE A 56 -3.25 5.76 28.13
C PHE A 56 -3.54 4.69 29.19
N ASP A 57 -4.45 5.01 30.11
CA ASP A 57 -4.84 4.10 31.19
C ASP A 57 -5.48 2.82 30.61
N HIS A 58 -4.90 1.67 30.98
CA HIS A 58 -5.28 0.36 30.47
C HIS A 58 -6.72 -0.01 30.85
N GLU A 59 -7.17 0.39 32.05
CA GLU A 59 -8.55 0.14 32.49
C GLU A 59 -9.55 0.96 31.67
N ALA A 60 -9.22 2.22 31.35
CA ALA A 60 -10.06 3.07 30.52
C ALA A 60 -10.12 2.60 29.06
N MET A 61 -8.99 2.12 28.51
CA MET A 61 -8.93 1.59 27.14
C MET A 61 -9.63 0.24 26.99
N GLY A 62 -9.59 -0.62 28.01
CA GLY A 62 -10.28 -1.92 28.00
C GLY A 62 -11.80 -1.85 28.15
N MET A 63 -12.34 -0.66 28.46
CA MET A 63 -13.80 -0.41 28.50
C MET A 63 -14.39 -0.03 27.14
N PHE A 64 -13.54 0.29 26.15
CA PHE A 64 -13.95 0.46 24.77
C PHE A 64 -13.66 -0.84 24.04
N ASP A 65 -14.69 -1.58 23.63
CA ASP A 65 -14.53 -2.46 22.47
C ASP A 65 -13.92 -1.59 21.37
N MET A 66 -12.84 -2.04 20.73
CA MET A 66 -12.30 -1.27 19.62
C MET A 66 -13.44 -1.05 18.64
N ASP A 67 -13.80 0.22 18.47
CA ASP A 67 -14.94 0.60 17.66
C ASP A 67 -14.76 -0.05 16.28
N ASP A 68 -15.77 -0.77 15.81
CA ASP A 68 -15.77 -1.40 14.48
C ASP A 68 -15.42 -0.33 13.42
N GLU A 69 -15.77 0.93 13.66
CA GLU A 69 -15.39 2.07 12.83
C GLU A 69 -13.87 2.31 12.73
N LEU A 70 -13.11 2.13 13.82
CA LEU A 70 -11.65 2.29 13.82
C LEU A 70 -10.95 1.13 13.12
N GLU A 71 -11.46 -0.09 13.27
CA GLU A 71 -10.95 -1.26 12.53
C GLU A 71 -11.19 -1.08 11.03
N MET A 72 -12.41 -0.69 10.64
CA MET A 72 -12.74 -0.36 9.25
C MET A 72 -11.85 0.76 8.68
N ALA A 73 -11.56 1.79 9.47
CA ALA A 73 -10.68 2.88 9.05
C ALA A 73 -9.22 2.41 8.86
N ALA A 74 -8.71 1.55 9.75
CA ALA A 74 -7.38 0.98 9.63
C ALA A 74 -7.25 0.09 8.38
N ASP A 75 -8.30 -0.67 8.06
CA ASP A 75 -8.35 -1.50 6.86
C ASP A 75 -8.43 -0.69 5.58
N ALA A 76 -9.25 0.36 5.54
CA ALA A 76 -9.30 1.29 4.42
C ALA A 76 -7.94 1.94 4.18
N PHE A 77 -7.27 2.39 5.26
CA PHE A 77 -5.93 2.95 5.17
C PHE A 77 -4.91 1.93 4.63
N MET A 78 -4.93 0.70 5.12
CA MET A 78 -4.07 -0.38 4.61
C MET A 78 -4.29 -0.65 3.13
N ARG A 79 -5.55 -0.72 2.71
CA ARG A 79 -5.94 -0.92 1.32
C ARG A 79 -5.37 0.16 0.41
N ASP A 80 -5.54 1.42 0.77
CA ASP A 80 -5.03 2.55 -0.02
C ASP A 80 -3.49 2.56 -0.11
N MET A 81 -2.81 2.23 0.98
CA MET A 81 -1.36 2.06 0.99
C MET A 81 -0.91 0.94 0.05
N MET A 82 -1.58 -0.21 0.08
CA MET A 82 -1.26 -1.35 -0.77
C MET A 82 -1.52 -1.06 -2.24
N ILE A 83 -2.63 -0.38 -2.57
CA ILE A 83 -2.92 0.09 -3.94
C ILE A 83 -1.80 1.02 -4.41
N THR A 84 -1.40 2.00 -3.57
CA THR A 84 -0.32 2.93 -3.90
C THR A 84 1.00 2.21 -4.18
N ALA A 85 1.34 1.21 -3.36
CA ALA A 85 2.53 0.40 -3.55
C ALA A 85 2.47 -0.44 -4.83
N ALA A 86 1.33 -1.08 -5.11
CA ALA A 86 1.12 -1.89 -6.31
C ALA A 86 1.16 -1.05 -7.59
N LYS A 87 0.58 0.16 -7.59
CA LYS A 87 0.72 1.11 -8.70
C LYS A 87 2.18 1.45 -8.99
N ARG A 88 2.98 1.68 -7.95
CA ARG A 88 4.42 1.95 -8.08
C ARG A 88 5.19 0.74 -8.58
N GLU A 89 4.88 -0.46 -8.08
CA GLU A 89 5.46 -1.72 -8.57
C GLU A 89 5.21 -1.86 -10.08
N ARG A 90 3.96 -1.68 -10.53
CA ARG A 90 3.58 -1.75 -11.94
C ARG A 90 4.27 -0.68 -12.79
N ALA A 91 4.33 0.56 -12.31
CA ALA A 91 5.01 1.64 -13.00
C ALA A 91 6.52 1.39 -13.17
N ILE A 92 7.17 0.79 -12.16
CA ILE A 92 8.58 0.37 -12.25
C ILE A 92 8.77 -0.72 -13.31
N GLU A 93 7.85 -1.68 -13.44
CA GLU A 93 7.92 -2.70 -14.49
C GLU A 93 7.84 -2.09 -15.89
N ILE A 94 6.89 -1.18 -16.11
CA ILE A 94 6.73 -0.46 -17.39
C ILE A 94 7.98 0.39 -17.67
N TRP A 95 8.46 1.12 -16.67
CA TRP A 95 9.67 1.94 -16.79
C TRP A 95 10.90 1.10 -17.15
N LYS A 96 11.10 -0.04 -16.47
CA LYS A 96 12.17 -0.99 -16.77
C LYS A 96 12.07 -1.53 -18.19
N HIS A 97 10.87 -1.90 -18.62
CA HIS A 97 10.66 -2.38 -19.98
C HIS A 97 11.07 -1.30 -20.98
N LYS A 98 10.58 -0.06 -20.82
CA LYS A 98 10.93 1.08 -21.69
C LYS A 98 12.45 1.33 -21.77
N HIS A 99 13.14 1.34 -20.63
CA HIS A 99 14.58 1.62 -20.58
C HIS A 99 15.45 0.40 -20.94
N SER A 100 14.91 -0.82 -20.88
CA SER A 100 15.61 -2.02 -21.35
C SER A 100 15.72 -2.08 -22.87
N TYR A 101 14.88 -1.36 -23.63
CA TYR A 101 15.02 -1.26 -25.09
C TYR A 101 16.00 -0.17 -25.51
N ASP A 102 16.23 0.85 -24.68
CA ASP A 102 17.19 1.94 -24.95
C ASP A 102 18.66 1.49 -24.81
N GLU A 103 18.95 0.40 -24.09
CA GLU A 103 20.32 -0.15 -23.98
C GLU A 103 20.74 -0.99 -25.21
N VAL A 104 19.84 -1.24 -26.17
CA VAL A 104 20.08 -2.13 -27.33
C VAL A 104 20.09 -1.39 -28.68
N ALA A 105 19.98 -0.05 -28.67
CA ALA A 105 19.93 0.80 -29.87
C ALA A 105 21.22 1.59 -30.09
#